data_AF-A0A8T2JFX4-F1
#
_entry.id   AF-A0A8T2JFX4-F1
#
_cell.length_a   1.000
_cell.length_b   1.000
_cell.length_c   1.000
_cell.angle_alpha   90.00
_cell.angle_beta   90.00
_cell.angle_gamma   90.00
#
_symmetry.space_group_name_H-M   'P 1'
#
loop_
_entity.id
_entity.type
_entity.pdbx_description
1 polymer ?
#
loop_
_entity_poly.entity_id
_entity_poly.type
_entity_poly.pdbx_seq_one_letter_code
_entity_poly.pdbx_strand_id
1 'polypeptide(L)'
;MLLKAEQAYLLTLLLIFPTSIVAGPLHAQCRLEWNFGITCFNIYTTLVNQIKQWTTVDSCKQGGERCLYELQSANPHYIVAKHTTMTYKYVDDLSFKLKSYDGMKSCHVTAFSVSEPWHIVQDNGINYCNLHNLVDGSGLTTVPGYTESTNDFQCTQYSTANCTVY
;
A
#
# COMPACT_ATOMS: atom_id res chain seq x y z
N MET A 1 -66.27 25.47 -19.18
CA MET A 1 -65.51 26.50 -18.42
C MET A 1 -65.05 25.80 -17.14
N LEU A 2 -63.86 25.21 -17.12
CA LEU A 2 -62.55 25.77 -16.72
C LEU A 2 -62.39 25.96 -15.19
N LEU A 3 -61.25 25.45 -14.69
CA LEU A 3 -60.65 25.46 -13.33
C LEU A 3 -61.03 24.27 -12.43
N LYS A 4 -60.13 23.50 -11.80
CA LYS A 4 -58.66 23.59 -11.63
C LYS A 4 -58.12 22.18 -11.34
N ALA A 5 -56.94 21.88 -11.88
CA ALA A 5 -56.15 20.71 -11.57
C ALA A 5 -55.57 20.83 -10.15
N GLU A 6 -55.58 19.73 -9.39
CA GLU A 6 -54.66 19.56 -8.26
C GLU A 6 -53.96 18.21 -8.37
N GLN A 7 -52.64 18.31 -8.35
CA GLN A 7 -51.67 17.26 -8.59
C GLN A 7 -51.59 16.33 -7.37
N ALA A 8 -51.63 15.02 -7.61
CA ALA A 8 -51.10 14.04 -6.66
C ALA A 8 -50.42 12.89 -7.40
N TYR A 9 -49.46 13.23 -8.26
CA TYR A 9 -48.42 12.27 -8.64
C TYR A 9 -47.32 12.36 -7.58
N LEU A 10 -47.45 11.58 -6.49
CA LEU A 10 -46.29 11.23 -5.67
C LEU A 10 -45.45 10.23 -6.48
N LEU A 11 -44.58 10.74 -7.35
CA LEU A 11 -43.41 10.00 -7.80
C LEU A 11 -42.43 9.98 -6.62
N THR A 12 -42.45 8.92 -5.82
CA THR A 12 -41.38 8.62 -4.88
C THR A 12 -40.13 8.27 -5.69
N LEU A 13 -39.32 9.27 -6.00
CA LEU A 13 -37.98 9.09 -6.53
C LEU A 13 -37.13 8.49 -5.39
N LEU A 14 -37.08 7.16 -5.33
CA LEU A 14 -36.06 6.45 -4.56
C LEU A 14 -34.71 6.84 -5.16
N LEU A 15 -34.07 7.85 -4.58
CA LEU A 15 -32.64 8.09 -4.75
C LEU A 15 -31.94 6.86 -4.16
N ILE A 16 -31.73 5.85 -5.00
CA ILE A 16 -30.72 4.83 -4.77
C ILE A 16 -29.40 5.60 -4.88
N PHE A 17 -28.96 6.22 -3.80
CA PHE A 17 -27.57 6.58 -3.66
C PHE A 17 -26.83 5.24 -3.72
N PRO A 18 -26.01 4.97 -4.74
CA PRO A 18 -25.07 3.88 -4.61
C PRO A 18 -24.18 4.28 -3.44
N THR A 19 -24.46 3.73 -2.26
CA THR A 19 -23.49 3.70 -1.19
C THR A 19 -22.37 2.85 -1.76
N SER A 20 -21.38 3.49 -2.37
CA SER A 20 -20.09 2.88 -2.58
C SER A 20 -19.64 2.47 -1.20
N ILE A 21 -19.92 1.23 -0.83
CA ILE A 21 -19.30 0.61 0.32
C ILE A 21 -17.83 0.70 -0.03
N VAL A 22 -17.11 1.60 0.63
CA VAL A 22 -15.65 1.62 0.54
C VAL A 22 -15.23 0.26 1.10
N ALA A 23 -14.98 -0.67 0.18
CA ALA A 23 -14.43 -1.96 0.50
C ALA A 23 -13.03 -1.70 1.05
N GLY A 24 -12.74 -2.19 2.24
CA GLY A 24 -11.40 -2.06 2.80
C GLY A 24 -11.32 -2.26 4.30
N PRO A 25 -10.09 -2.29 4.83
CA PRO A 25 -9.87 -2.42 6.26
C PRO A 25 -10.44 -1.22 7.03
N LEU A 26 -10.82 -1.44 8.30
CA LEU A 26 -11.34 -0.39 9.19
C LEU A 26 -10.25 0.53 9.75
N HIS A 27 -8.99 0.24 9.44
CA HIS A 27 -7.80 0.96 9.86
C HIS A 27 -6.85 1.06 8.66
N ALA A 28 -6.11 2.14 8.54
CA ALA A 28 -5.19 2.36 7.43
C ALA A 28 -4.08 1.30 7.41
N GLN A 29 -4.18 0.39 6.44
CA GLN A 29 -3.27 -0.74 6.31
C GLN A 29 -3.26 -1.26 4.87
N CYS A 30 -2.21 -2.01 4.54
CA CYS A 30 -2.08 -2.66 3.26
C CYS A 30 -1.35 -3.99 3.37
N ARG A 31 -1.88 -5.02 2.69
CA ARG A 31 -1.23 -6.30 2.47
C ARG A 31 -0.98 -6.53 0.99
N LEU A 32 0.25 -6.89 0.65
CA LEU A 32 0.68 -7.25 -0.70
C LEU A 32 1.24 -8.66 -0.72
N GLU A 33 0.95 -9.39 -1.80
CA GLU A 33 1.59 -10.65 -2.11
C GLU A 33 2.43 -10.48 -3.38
N TRP A 34 3.74 -10.71 -3.26
CA TRP A 34 4.66 -10.68 -4.38
C TRP A 34 5.22 -12.07 -4.67
N ASN A 35 5.42 -12.36 -5.95
CA ASN A 35 6.25 -13.48 -6.38
C ASN A 35 7.44 -12.92 -7.16
N PHE A 36 8.58 -13.58 -7.05
CA PHE A 36 9.81 -13.26 -7.76
C PHE A 36 10.46 -14.56 -8.26
N GLY A 37 10.98 -14.54 -9.48
CA GLY A 37 11.76 -15.61 -10.09
C GLY A 37 13.24 -15.60 -9.72
N ILE A 38 13.59 -14.99 -8.58
CA ILE A 38 14.95 -14.96 -8.02
C ILE A 38 14.92 -15.39 -6.55
N THR A 39 16.09 -15.68 -5.98
CA THR A 39 16.20 -16.23 -4.62
C THR A 39 15.74 -15.23 -3.56
N CYS A 40 15.19 -15.73 -2.45
CA CYS A 40 14.83 -14.87 -1.32
C CYS A 40 16.03 -14.14 -0.72
N PHE A 41 17.24 -14.68 -0.85
CA PHE A 41 18.45 -13.98 -0.42
C PHE A 41 18.67 -12.69 -1.23
N ASN A 42 18.49 -12.74 -2.56
CA ASN A 42 18.59 -11.55 -3.41
C ASN A 42 17.48 -10.54 -3.11
N ILE A 43 16.25 -11.00 -2.90
CA ILE A 43 15.13 -10.11 -2.52
C ILE A 43 15.40 -9.45 -1.17
N TYR A 44 15.81 -10.24 -0.18
CA TYR A 44 16.15 -9.78 1.17
C TYR A 44 17.23 -8.70 1.15
N THR A 45 18.36 -8.97 0.49
CA THR A 45 19.48 -8.01 0.46
C THR A 45 19.09 -6.74 -0.27
N THR A 46 18.39 -6.85 -1.40
CA THR A 46 17.92 -5.70 -2.17
C THR A 46 16.96 -4.82 -1.37
N LEU A 47 15.95 -5.39 -0.72
CA LEU A 47 15.01 -4.62 0.12
C LEU A 47 15.70 -3.96 1.32
N VAL A 48 16.57 -4.68 2.03
CA VAL A 48 17.31 -4.11 3.17
C VAL A 48 18.21 -2.95 2.72
N ASN A 49 18.87 -3.09 1.56
CA ASN A 49 19.70 -2.01 1.01
C ASN A 49 18.85 -0.80 0.62
N GLN A 50 17.67 -1.03 0.00
CA GLN A 50 16.77 0.06 -0.37
C GLN A 50 16.26 0.84 0.84
N ILE A 51 15.84 0.13 1.90
CA ILE A 51 15.41 0.74 3.17
C ILE A 51 16.53 1.63 3.73
N LYS A 52 17.78 1.13 3.75
CA LYS A 52 18.94 1.90 4.24
C LYS A 52 19.26 3.11 3.37
N GLN A 53 19.08 3.00 2.06
CA GLN A 53 19.30 4.09 1.11
C GLN A 53 18.30 5.23 1.31
N TRP A 54 17.06 4.93 1.68
CA TRP A 54 15.98 5.90 1.84
C TRP A 54 15.74 6.33 3.30
N THR A 55 16.81 6.40 4.10
CA THR A 55 16.72 6.82 5.52
C THR A 55 16.56 8.33 5.69
N THR A 56 17.12 9.13 4.78
CA THR A 56 17.09 10.59 4.86
C THR A 56 16.05 11.19 3.92
N VAL A 57 15.67 12.44 4.18
CA VAL A 57 14.74 13.21 3.33
C VAL A 57 15.26 13.48 1.92
N ASP A 58 16.53 13.22 1.64
CA ASP A 58 17.19 13.62 0.39
C ASP A 58 16.49 13.05 -0.84
N SER A 59 15.97 11.83 -0.75
CA SER A 59 15.32 11.11 -1.85
C SER A 59 13.86 11.51 -2.09
N CYS A 60 13.26 12.35 -1.23
CA CYS A 60 11.88 12.86 -1.39
C CYS A 60 11.79 14.39 -1.44
N LYS A 61 12.92 15.09 -1.60
CA LYS A 61 12.95 16.58 -1.69
C LYS A 61 12.10 17.15 -2.82
N GLN A 62 11.82 16.37 -3.86
CA GLN A 62 11.03 16.76 -5.02
C GLN A 62 9.57 16.26 -4.94
N GLY A 63 9.16 15.67 -3.82
CA GLY A 63 7.84 15.05 -3.63
C GLY A 63 7.88 13.52 -3.53
N GLY A 64 6.72 12.94 -3.21
CA GLY A 64 6.54 11.50 -2.94
C GLY A 64 7.09 11.07 -1.57
N GLU A 65 6.87 9.80 -1.23
CA GLU A 65 7.30 9.22 0.06
C GLU A 65 8.37 8.11 -0.14
N ARG A 66 9.39 8.42 -0.94
CA ARG A 66 10.60 7.58 -1.17
C ARG A 66 11.75 7.98 -0.25
N CYS A 67 11.47 8.12 1.05
CA CYS A 67 12.43 8.56 2.06
C CYS A 67 11.96 8.18 3.46
N LEU A 68 12.73 8.53 4.51
CA LEU A 68 12.35 8.35 5.92
C LEU A 68 11.93 6.90 6.29
N TYR A 69 12.54 5.92 5.62
CA TYR A 69 12.44 4.52 6.02
C TYR A 69 13.47 4.22 7.11
N GLU A 70 13.08 3.41 8.10
CA GLU A 70 13.93 3.02 9.22
C GLU A 70 13.92 1.50 9.38
N LEU A 71 15.08 0.86 9.24
CA LEU A 71 15.20 -0.58 9.45
C LEU A 71 15.18 -0.90 10.95
N GLN A 72 14.20 -1.68 11.41
CA GLN A 72 14.10 -2.11 12.80
C GLN A 72 14.83 -3.44 13.03
N SER A 73 14.57 -4.43 12.18
CA SER A 73 15.25 -5.72 12.23
C SER A 73 15.20 -6.42 10.87
N ALA A 74 16.16 -7.30 10.62
CA ALA A 74 16.26 -8.01 9.35
C ALA A 74 16.95 -9.37 9.51
N ASN A 75 16.36 -10.39 8.90
CA ASN A 75 16.97 -11.67 8.61
C ASN A 75 16.43 -12.21 7.27
N PRO A 76 17.02 -13.26 6.68
CA PRO A 76 16.63 -13.74 5.35
C PRO A 76 15.15 -14.17 5.17
N HIS A 77 14.41 -14.36 6.27
CA HIS A 77 13.00 -14.75 6.26
C HIS A 77 12.06 -13.61 6.65
N TYR A 78 12.55 -12.59 7.36
CA TYR A 78 11.74 -11.48 7.87
C TYR A 78 12.49 -10.15 7.87
N ILE A 79 11.84 -9.11 7.38
CA ILE A 79 12.30 -7.72 7.48
C ILE A 79 11.22 -6.94 8.22
N VAL A 80 11.62 -6.14 9.19
CA VAL A 80 10.75 -5.18 9.90
C VAL A 80 11.35 -3.80 9.76
N ALA A 81 10.54 -2.85 9.36
CA ALA A 81 10.94 -1.47 9.16
C ALA A 81 9.80 -0.53 9.57
N LYS A 82 10.10 0.77 9.59
CA LYS A 82 9.12 1.83 9.72
C LYS A 82 9.23 2.78 8.55
N HIS A 83 8.16 3.48 8.26
CA HIS A 83 8.16 4.64 7.37
C HIS A 83 7.51 5.82 8.09
N THR A 84 8.08 7.01 7.95
CA THR A 84 7.50 8.23 8.50
C THR A 84 7.13 9.19 7.39
N THR A 85 5.84 9.44 7.22
CA THR A 85 5.34 10.37 6.19
C THR A 85 5.94 11.77 6.36
N MET A 86 6.29 12.43 5.26
CA MET A 86 6.94 13.73 5.33
C MET A 86 5.98 14.79 5.91
N THR A 87 4.75 14.85 5.39
CA THR A 87 3.83 15.95 5.70
C THR A 87 3.27 15.88 7.12
N TYR A 88 2.72 14.73 7.50
CA TYR A 88 1.98 14.58 8.77
C TYR A 88 2.79 13.92 9.88
N LYS A 89 3.98 13.39 9.56
CA LYS A 89 4.84 12.66 10.51
C LYS A 89 4.16 11.43 11.12
N TYR A 90 3.18 10.86 10.42
CA TYR A 90 2.61 9.57 10.79
C TYR A 90 3.64 8.48 10.54
N VAL A 91 3.74 7.57 11.51
CA VAL A 91 4.62 6.42 11.47
C VAL A 91 3.78 5.21 11.08
N ASP A 92 4.26 4.48 10.09
CA ASP A 92 3.69 3.23 9.62
C ASP A 92 4.67 2.08 9.87
N ASP A 93 4.18 0.99 10.45
CA ASP A 93 4.93 -0.25 10.66
C ASP A 93 4.92 -1.09 9.38
N LEU A 94 6.11 -1.49 8.92
CA LEU A 94 6.31 -2.31 7.73
C LEU A 94 6.86 -3.68 8.11
N SER A 95 6.33 -4.74 7.47
CA SER A 95 6.89 -6.08 7.60
C SER A 95 6.89 -6.83 6.27
N PHE A 96 7.91 -7.67 6.07
CA PHE A 96 8.09 -8.50 4.90
C PHE A 96 8.41 -9.91 5.35
N LYS A 97 7.64 -10.90 4.88
CA LYS A 97 7.87 -12.32 5.15
C LYS A 97 8.24 -13.02 3.87
N LEU A 98 9.46 -13.56 3.82
CA LEU A 98 10.03 -14.18 2.63
C LEU A 98 10.01 -15.71 2.76
N LYS A 99 9.54 -16.38 1.72
CA LYS A 99 9.48 -17.84 1.62
C LYS A 99 10.03 -18.30 0.28
N SER A 100 11.01 -19.19 0.32
CA SER A 100 11.61 -19.77 -0.88
C SER A 100 10.71 -20.83 -1.50
N TYR A 101 10.64 -20.86 -2.83
CA TYR A 101 9.94 -21.88 -3.63
C TYR A 101 10.88 -22.40 -4.74
N ASP A 102 10.41 -23.38 -5.51
CA ASP A 102 11.10 -23.95 -6.69
C ASP A 102 12.59 -24.27 -6.44
N GLY A 103 12.87 -25.10 -5.43
CA GLY A 103 14.25 -25.48 -5.09
C GLY A 103 15.14 -24.30 -4.70
N MET A 104 14.58 -23.28 -4.03
CA MET A 104 15.25 -22.05 -3.58
C MET A 104 15.59 -21.04 -4.69
N LYS A 105 15.04 -21.21 -5.89
CA LYS A 105 15.28 -20.31 -7.03
C LYS A 105 14.29 -19.16 -7.13
N SER A 106 13.12 -19.30 -6.52
CA SER A 106 12.07 -18.27 -6.48
C SER A 106 11.75 -17.86 -5.05
N CYS A 107 11.15 -16.68 -4.90
CA CYS A 107 10.74 -16.14 -3.62
C CYS A 107 9.32 -15.63 -3.68
N HIS A 108 8.54 -16.01 -2.68
CA HIS A 108 7.26 -15.39 -2.38
C HIS A 108 7.42 -14.47 -1.18
N VAL A 109 6.87 -13.27 -1.26
CA VAL A 109 6.94 -12.27 -0.20
C VAL A 109 5.53 -11.80 0.14
N THR A 110 5.14 -12.00 1.40
CA THR A 110 3.97 -11.34 1.97
C THR A 110 4.45 -10.07 2.66
N ALA A 111 4.01 -8.91 2.19
CA ALA A 111 4.35 -7.61 2.75
C ALA A 111 3.13 -6.98 3.42
N PHE A 112 3.35 -6.24 4.50
CA PHE A 112 2.31 -5.56 5.26
C PHE A 112 2.78 -4.19 5.73
N SER A 113 1.91 -3.19 5.63
CA SER A 113 2.08 -1.83 6.14
C SER A 113 0.85 -1.46 6.94
N VAL A 114 1.02 -0.82 8.09
CA VAL A 114 -0.09 -0.36 8.93
C VAL A 114 0.28 0.92 9.68
N SER A 115 -0.64 1.88 9.72
CA SER A 115 -0.42 3.15 10.40
C SER A 115 -0.54 3.02 11.92
N GLU A 116 0.45 3.47 12.71
CA GLU A 116 0.33 3.45 14.18
C GLU A 116 -0.88 4.25 14.72
N PRO A 117 -1.24 5.42 14.15
CA PRO A 117 -2.43 6.14 14.59
C PRO A 117 -3.73 5.38 14.26
N TRP A 118 -4.36 4.81 15.28
CA TRP A 118 -5.57 3.99 15.15
C TRP A 118 -6.80 4.69 14.54
N HIS A 119 -6.86 6.03 14.61
CA HIS A 119 -7.98 6.83 14.14
C HIS A 119 -7.92 7.14 12.63
N ILE A 120 -6.85 6.73 11.96
CA ILE A 120 -6.69 6.90 10.51
C ILE A 120 -7.34 5.71 9.83
N VAL A 121 -8.51 5.95 9.24
CA VAL A 121 -9.28 4.95 8.47
C VAL A 121 -8.99 5.07 6.97
N GLN A 122 -8.68 6.28 6.51
CA GLN A 122 -8.34 6.61 5.13
C GLN A 122 -6.94 7.19 5.10
N ASP A 123 -6.13 6.71 4.17
CA ASP A 123 -4.71 7.04 4.10
C ASP A 123 -4.26 7.45 2.68
N ASN A 124 -5.18 7.70 1.76
CA ASN A 124 -4.86 8.02 0.36
C ASN A 124 -3.96 6.97 -0.32
N GLY A 125 -4.00 5.72 0.15
CA GLY A 125 -3.15 4.65 -0.35
C GLY A 125 -1.71 4.70 0.18
N ILE A 126 -1.40 5.51 1.19
CA ILE A 126 -0.05 5.62 1.78
C ILE A 126 0.51 4.25 2.17
N ASN A 127 -0.27 3.38 2.83
CA ASN A 127 0.24 2.06 3.22
C ASN A 127 0.56 1.16 2.03
N TYR A 128 -0.15 1.31 0.91
CA TYR A 128 0.23 0.66 -0.34
C TYR A 128 1.53 1.23 -0.88
N CYS A 129 1.63 2.56 -0.96
CA CYS A 129 2.79 3.25 -1.51
C CYS A 129 4.06 3.01 -0.70
N ASN A 130 3.98 2.94 0.62
CA ASN A 130 5.10 2.59 1.51
C ASN A 130 5.77 1.26 1.09
N LEU A 131 4.96 0.26 0.72
CA LEU A 131 5.46 -1.05 0.31
C LEU A 131 5.88 -1.06 -1.16
N HIS A 132 5.03 -0.53 -2.05
CA HIS A 132 5.27 -0.54 -3.49
C HIS A 132 6.52 0.26 -3.87
N ASN A 133 6.72 1.43 -3.25
CA ASN A 133 7.88 2.27 -3.50
C ASN A 133 9.20 1.53 -3.22
N LEU A 134 9.28 0.71 -2.16
CA LEU A 134 10.50 -0.05 -1.85
C LEU A 134 10.84 -1.10 -2.93
N VAL A 135 9.83 -1.77 -3.49
CA VAL A 135 10.04 -2.76 -4.56
C VAL A 135 10.37 -2.08 -5.88
N ASP A 136 9.66 -0.99 -6.21
CA ASP A 136 9.91 -0.22 -7.42
C ASP A 136 11.28 0.46 -7.41
N GLY A 137 11.59 1.21 -6.35
CA GLY A 137 12.85 1.95 -6.22
C GLY A 137 14.09 1.07 -6.20
N SER A 138 13.94 -0.18 -5.77
CA SER A 138 15.01 -1.17 -5.77
C SER A 138 15.17 -1.94 -7.09
N GLY A 139 14.30 -1.67 -8.07
CA GLY A 139 14.30 -2.33 -9.37
C GLY A 139 13.71 -3.74 -9.35
N LEU A 140 13.18 -4.21 -8.21
CA LEU A 140 12.60 -5.54 -8.07
C LEU A 140 11.34 -5.73 -8.91
N THR A 141 10.66 -4.66 -9.32
CA THR A 141 9.54 -4.71 -10.27
C THR A 141 9.93 -5.20 -11.67
N THR A 142 11.24 -5.19 -11.99
CA THR A 142 11.75 -5.55 -13.32
C THR A 142 12.39 -6.94 -13.40
N VAL A 143 12.51 -7.63 -12.26
CA VAL A 143 13.16 -8.95 -12.22
C VAL A 143 12.23 -10.03 -12.80
N PRO A 144 12.79 -11.14 -13.32
CA PRO A 144 11.98 -12.23 -13.85
C PRO A 144 10.97 -12.75 -12.82
N GLY A 145 9.75 -13.06 -13.28
CA GLY A 145 8.72 -13.65 -12.43
C GLY A 145 8.11 -12.70 -11.39
N TYR A 146 8.39 -11.38 -11.47
CA TYR A 146 7.70 -10.41 -10.63
C TYR A 146 6.20 -10.41 -10.91
N THR A 147 5.41 -10.60 -9.85
CA THR A 147 3.96 -10.37 -9.85
C THR A 147 3.54 -9.70 -8.55
N GLU A 148 2.57 -8.81 -8.60
CA GLU A 148 1.96 -8.17 -7.43
C GLU A 148 0.46 -8.49 -7.38
N SER A 149 -0.03 -8.86 -6.19
CA SER A 149 -1.43 -9.14 -5.95
C SER A 149 -1.92 -8.42 -4.69
N THR A 150 -2.93 -7.58 -4.87
CA THR A 150 -3.70 -6.95 -3.80
C THR A 150 -5.05 -6.45 -4.35
N ASN A 151 -5.85 -5.80 -3.51
CA ASN A 151 -7.07 -5.09 -3.88
C ASN A 151 -7.50 -4.17 -2.71
N ASP A 152 -8.59 -3.42 -2.92
CA ASP A 152 -9.12 -2.50 -1.90
C ASP A 152 -9.52 -3.18 -0.58
N PHE A 153 -9.83 -4.48 -0.56
CA PHE A 153 -10.08 -5.21 0.69
C PHE A 153 -8.81 -5.49 1.49
N GLN A 154 -7.66 -5.59 0.83
CA GLN A 154 -6.37 -5.85 1.46
C GLN A 154 -5.62 -4.56 1.76
N CYS A 155 -5.87 -3.50 1.00
CA CYS A 155 -5.18 -2.23 1.08
C CYS A 155 -6.17 -1.07 1.02
N THR A 156 -6.17 -0.26 2.07
CA THR A 156 -6.98 0.95 2.16
C THR A 156 -6.70 1.83 0.94
N GLN A 157 -7.76 2.12 0.16
CA GLN A 157 -7.73 3.04 -0.99
C GLN A 157 -6.70 2.69 -2.09
N TYR A 158 -6.38 1.40 -2.27
CA TYR A 158 -5.43 0.93 -3.29
C TYR A 158 -5.76 1.40 -4.71
N SER A 159 -7.01 1.26 -5.15
CA SER A 159 -7.42 1.61 -6.52
C SER A 159 -7.31 3.09 -6.86
N THR A 160 -7.19 3.96 -5.85
CA THR A 160 -7.03 5.40 -5.97
C THR A 160 -5.65 5.91 -5.55
N ALA A 161 -4.73 5.01 -5.20
CA ALA A 161 -3.42 5.37 -4.68
C ALA A 161 -2.56 6.08 -5.74
N ASN A 162 -1.78 7.08 -5.30
CA ASN A 162 -0.81 7.77 -6.14
C ASN A 162 0.54 7.93 -5.42
N CYS A 163 1.44 6.99 -5.69
CA CYS A 163 2.73 6.86 -5.02
C CYS A 163 3.81 7.84 -5.50
N THR A 164 3.46 8.81 -6.37
CA THR A 164 4.36 9.90 -6.75
C THR A 164 4.08 11.19 -5.99
N VAL A 165 2.91 11.28 -5.34
CA VAL A 165 2.48 12.46 -4.58
C VAL A 165 2.64 12.21 -3.08
N TYR A 166 2.27 10.99 -2.66
CA TYR A 166 2.40 10.46 -1.30
C TYR A 166 3.30 9.22 -1.29
#